data_AF-A0A971PGB5-F1
#
_entry.id   AF-A0A971PGB5-F1
#
_cell.length_a   1.000
_cell.length_b   1.000
_cell.length_c   1.000
_cell.angle_alpha   90.00
_cell.angle_beta   90.00
_cell.angle_gamma   90.00
#
_symmetry.space_group_name_H-M   'P 1'
#
loop_
_entity.id
_entity.type
_entity.pdbx_description
1 polymer ?
#
loop_
_entity_poly.entity_id
_entity_poly.type
_entity_poly.pdbx_seq_one_letter_code
_entity_poly.pdbx_strand_id
1 'polypeptide(L)' 'MAGIHDQSAGEAAERLIAFWKIHRRFDANIRALAEYAHVSPDTVYRWLNRKAVPKPAKARLIESWLDARKS' A
#
# COMPACT_ATOMS: atom_id res chain seq x y z
N MET A 1 -8.70 5.74 -23.26
CA MET A 1 -9.30 6.14 -21.96
C MET A 1 -8.44 5.57 -20.82
N ALA A 2 -7.24 6.14 -20.59
CA ALA A 2 -6.20 5.55 -19.73
C ALA A 2 -5.88 6.36 -18.46
N GLY A 3 -6.72 7.33 -18.08
CA GLY A 3 -6.36 8.34 -17.07
C GLY A 3 -6.83 8.11 -15.63
N ILE A 4 -7.84 7.25 -15.41
CA ILE A 4 -8.50 7.17 -14.08
C ILE A 4 -7.83 6.12 -13.18
N HIS A 5 -7.39 5.00 -13.75
CA HIS A 5 -6.83 3.88 -12.98
C HIS A 5 -5.42 4.14 -12.41
N ASP A 6 -4.65 5.03 -13.05
CA ASP A 6 -3.29 5.37 -12.61
C ASP A 6 -3.28 6.31 -11.39
N GLN A 7 -4.26 7.23 -11.31
CA GLN A 7 -4.38 8.16 -10.19
C GLN A 7 -4.72 7.44 -8.87
N SER A 8 -5.64 6.47 -8.90
CA SER A 8 -6.05 5.73 -7.69
C SER A 8 -4.91 4.90 -7.07
N ALA A 9 -3.99 4.38 -7.89
CA ALA A 9 -2.86 3.60 -7.39
C ALA A 9 -1.80 4.47 -6.69
N GLY A 10 -1.55 5.67 -7.22
CA GLY A 10 -0.69 6.66 -6.57
C GLY A 10 -1.25 7.13 -5.24
N GLU A 11 -2.56 7.39 -5.19
CA GLU A 11 -3.25 7.88 -3.99
C GLU A 11 -3.26 6.84 -2.85
N ALA A 12 -3.49 5.56 -3.16
CA ALA A 12 -3.43 4.49 -2.17
C ALA A 12 -2.04 4.35 -1.52
N ALA A 13 -0.97 4.49 -2.31
CA ALA A 13 0.40 4.46 -1.80
C ALA A 13 0.70 5.68 -0.90
N GLU A 14 0.21 6.86 -1.26
CA GLU A 14 0.35 8.07 -0.44
C GLU A 14 -0.40 7.95 0.89
N ARG A 15 -1.64 7.42 0.88
CA ARG A 15 -2.42 7.15 2.09
C ARG A 15 -1.72 6.14 3.01
N LEU A 16 -1.09 5.11 2.44
CA LEU A 16 -0.31 4.13 3.18
C LEU A 16 0.92 4.76 3.84
N ILE A 17 1.66 5.60 3.10
CA ILE A 17 2.80 6.36 3.64
C ILE A 17 2.36 7.31 4.75
N ALA A 18 1.24 8.02 4.58
CA ALA A 18 0.69 8.91 5.60
C ALA A 18 0.30 8.16 6.89
N PHE A 19 -0.39 7.02 6.76
CA PHE A 19 -0.73 6.16 7.89
C PHE A 19 0.53 5.73 8.67
N TRP A 20 1.60 5.33 7.98
CA TRP A 20 2.83 4.91 8.66
C TRP A 20 3.59 6.04 9.35
N LYS A 21 3.54 7.26 8.81
CA LYS A 21 4.10 8.45 9.48
C LYS A 21 3.40 8.73 10.80
N ILE A 22 2.06 8.60 10.83
CA ILE A 22 1.26 8.80 12.04
C ILE A 22 1.59 7.73 13.08
N HIS A 23 1.62 6.47 12.68
CA HIS A 23 1.79 5.35 13.62
C HIS A 23 3.24 5.04 14.00
N ARG A 24 4.25 5.71 13.40
CA ARG A 24 5.71 5.53 13.65
C ARG A 24 6.18 4.06 13.75
N ARG A 25 5.48 3.14 13.09
CA ARG A 25 5.73 1.69 13.13
C ARG A 25 5.87 1.14 11.71
N PHE A 26 6.81 1.73 10.96
CA PHE A 26 6.99 1.42 9.55
C PHE A 26 7.24 -0.08 9.32
N ASP A 27 8.24 -0.67 9.98
CA ASP A 27 8.61 -2.08 9.76
C ASP A 27 7.51 -3.06 10.21
N ALA A 28 6.82 -2.77 11.31
CA ALA A 28 5.72 -3.61 11.78
C ALA A 28 4.52 -3.57 10.83
N ASN A 29 4.25 -2.40 10.24
CA ASN A 29 3.19 -2.27 9.25
C ASN A 29 3.53 -2.92 7.92
N ILE A 30 4.80 -2.85 7.48
CA ILE A 30 5.29 -3.60 6.32
C ILE A 30 5.07 -5.10 6.52
N ARG A 31 5.48 -5.64 7.67
CA ARG A 31 5.29 -7.08 7.99
C ARG A 31 3.83 -7.48 8.00
N ALA A 32 2.97 -6.69 8.65
CA ALA A 32 1.54 -6.97 8.70
C ALA A 32 0.86 -6.88 7.31
N LEU A 33 1.29 -5.97 6.44
CA LEU A 33 0.79 -5.90 5.06
C LEU A 33 1.31 -7.07 4.22
N ALA A 34 2.56 -7.47 4.43
CA ALA A 34 3.15 -8.63 3.77
C ALA A 34 2.42 -9.93 4.13
N GLU A 35 2.12 -10.13 5.42
CA GLU A 35 1.33 -11.25 5.93
C GLU A 35 -0.08 -11.26 5.33
N TYR A 36 -0.80 -10.13 5.39
CA TYR A 36 -2.15 -10.00 4.83
C TYR A 36 -2.20 -10.29 3.32
N ALA A 37 -1.18 -9.84 2.60
CA ALA A 37 -1.10 -10.03 1.15
C ALA A 37 -0.47 -11.36 0.73
N HIS A 38 -0.01 -12.19 1.67
CA HIS A 38 0.75 -13.42 1.41
C HIS A 38 1.97 -13.21 0.50
N VAL A 39 2.73 -12.13 0.73
CA VAL A 39 3.97 -11.81 0.00
C VAL A 39 5.13 -11.55 0.96
N SER A 40 6.35 -11.41 0.43
CA SER A 40 7.49 -11.01 1.24
C SER A 40 7.45 -9.50 1.60
N PRO A 41 8.03 -9.09 2.74
CA PRO A 41 8.22 -7.68 3.07
C PRO A 41 8.90 -6.86 1.96
N ASP A 42 9.92 -7.42 1.30
CA ASP A 42 10.60 -6.78 0.16
C ASP A 42 9.66 -6.49 -1.00
N THR A 43 8.66 -7.35 -1.21
CA THR A 43 7.64 -7.13 -2.24
C THR A 43 6.80 -5.91 -1.90
N VAL A 44 6.45 -5.72 -0.63
CA VAL A 44 5.74 -4.52 -0.14
C VAL A 44 6.61 -3.28 -0.29
N TYR A 45 7.91 -3.34 0.04
CA TYR A 45 8.85 -2.23 -0.21
C TYR A 45 8.86 -1.80 -1.68
N ARG A 46 8.83 -2.75 -2.61
CA ARG A 46 8.77 -2.47 -4.05
C ARG A 46 7.45 -1.80 -4.47
N TRP A 47 6.34 -2.08 -3.79
CA TRP A 47 5.05 -1.43 -4.08
C TRP A 47 5.05 0.05 -3.71
N LEU A 48 5.84 0.42 -2.70
CA LEU A 48 5.98 1.81 -2.25
C LEU A 48 6.93 2.62 -3.12
N ASN A 49 7.84 1.94 -3.83
CA ASN A 49 8.77 2.60 -4.71
C ASN A 49 8.00 3.13 -5.93
N ARG A 50 7.79 4.46 -6.00
CA ARG A 50 6.98 5.15 -7.02
C ARG A 50 7.41 4.87 -8.47
N LYS A 51 8.62 4.35 -8.69
CA LYS A 51 9.06 3.88 -10.03
C LYS A 51 8.38 2.58 -10.48
N ALA A 52 7.68 1.89 -9.59
CA ALA A 52 6.86 0.73 -9.87
C ALA A 52 5.41 1.05 -9.45
N VAL A 53 4.67 1.74 -10.34
CA VAL A 53 3.24 2.01 -10.14
C VAL A 53 2.55 0.72 -9.67
N PRO A 54 1.88 0.72 -8.49
CA PRO A 54 1.14 -0.44 -8.06
C PRO A 54 0.06 -0.72 -9.11
N LYS A 55 0.11 -1.88 -9.76
CA LYS A 55 -1.00 -2.33 -10.60
C LYS A 55 -2.32 -2.15 -9.82
N PRO A 56 -3.45 -1.78 -10.45
CA PRO A 56 -4.70 -1.46 -9.74
C PRO A 56 -5.15 -2.49 -8.69
N ALA A 57 -4.85 -3.78 -8.89
CA ALA A 57 -5.10 -4.84 -7.91
C ALA A 57 -4.36 -4.64 -6.57
N LYS A 58 -3.13 -4.11 -6.59
CA LYS A 58 -2.33 -3.82 -5.40
C LYS A 58 -2.87 -2.62 -4.63
N ALA A 59 -3.34 -1.60 -5.35
CA ALA A 59 -3.98 -0.43 -4.74
C ALA A 59 -5.21 -0.84 -3.92
N ARG A 60 -6.09 -1.67 -4.49
CA ARG A 60 -7.26 -2.21 -3.79
C ARG A 60 -6.89 -3.03 -2.55
N LEU A 61 -5.80 -3.79 -2.62
CA LEU A 61 -5.33 -4.58 -1.49
C LEU A 61 -4.81 -3.70 -0.35
N ILE A 62 -4.05 -2.65 -0.69
CA ILE A 62 -3.59 -1.64 0.27
C ILE A 62 -4.77 -0.91 0.92
N GLU A 63 -5.77 -0.52 0.12
CA GLU A 63 -6.99 0.13 0.63
C GLU A 63 -7.77 -0.79 1.57
N SER A 64 -7.98 -2.05 1.18
CA SER A 64 -8.68 -3.05 2.02
C SER A 64 -7.97 -3.27 3.35
N TRP A 65 -6.63 -3.34 3.33
CA TRP A 65 -5.82 -3.45 4.54
C TRP A 65 -5.89 -2.19 5.42
N LEU A 66 -5.91 -1.00 4.82
CA LEU A 66 -6.06 0.26 5.56
C LEU A 66 -7.42 0.35 6.26
N ASP A 67 -8.49 -0.06 5.59
CA ASP A 67 -9.83 -0.01 6.16
C ASP A 67 -10.02 -1.05 7.29
N ALA A 68 -9.42 -2.24 7.17
CA ALA A 68 -9.40 -3.23 8.25
C ALA A 68 -8.72 -2.76 9.55
N ARG A 69 -7.92 -1.68 9.51
CA ARG A 69 -7.19 -1.13 10.67
C ARG A 69 -7.76 0.19 11.22
N LYS A 70 -8.80 0.73 10.59
CA LYS A 70 -9.53 1.90 11.08
C LYS A 70 -10.71 1.54 11.99
N SER A 71 -11.08 0.26 12.04
CA SER A 71 -12.04 -0.29 12.99
C SER A 71 -11.36 -0.65 14.31
#